data_AF-A0A7J5EGW8-F1
#
_entry.id   AF-A0A7J5EGW8-F1
#
_cell.length_a   1.000
_cell.length_b   1.000
_cell.length_c   1.000
_cell.angle_alpha   90.00
_cell.angle_beta   90.00
_cell.angle_gamma   90.00
#
_symmetry.space_group_name_H-M   'P 1'
#
loop_
_entity.id
_entity.type
_entity.pdbx_description
1 polymer ?
#
loop_
_entity_poly.entity_id
_entity_poly.type
_entity_poly.pdbx_seq_one_letter_code
_entity_poly.pdbx_strand_id
1 'polypeptide(L)'
;MAPVTHASLIHGTRLAFEDGRLVEVVGPAGDVQATLAWDAGTFCGLELPPSGEGRGAVLVRGERLPHVLFGSAHPVIVGGTPVTWMGAVDWARPALIPPIEHPARIPGGAGTTILNVLARLAREAGIETVRYAGPYPTSALWQSLLQSFRTDGDEAAFTAGALERAARADMTP
;
A
#
# COMPACT_ATOMS: atom_id res chain seq x y z
N MET A 1 -10.18 -22.46 13.38
CA MET A 1 -9.51 -22.12 12.11
C MET A 1 -10.58 -22.02 11.06
N ALA A 2 -10.74 -20.83 10.47
CA ALA A 2 -11.61 -20.68 9.33
C ALA A 2 -10.96 -21.36 8.10
N PRO A 3 -11.76 -21.84 7.13
CA PRO A 3 -11.21 -22.44 5.92
C PRO A 3 -10.53 -21.36 5.07
N VAL A 4 -9.29 -21.63 4.65
CA VAL A 4 -8.57 -20.75 3.70
C VAL A 4 -9.00 -21.10 2.27
N THR A 5 -9.47 -20.09 1.55
CA THR A 5 -9.82 -20.20 0.12
C THR A 5 -8.75 -19.56 -0.75
N HIS A 6 -8.60 -20.05 -1.98
CA HIS A 6 -7.55 -19.58 -2.89
C HIS A 6 -8.14 -19.12 -4.22
N ALA A 7 -7.56 -18.07 -4.79
CA ALA A 7 -7.86 -17.60 -6.14
C ALA A 7 -6.57 -17.37 -6.92
N SER A 8 -6.59 -17.69 -8.22
CA SER A 8 -5.46 -17.45 -9.13
C SER A 8 -5.82 -16.36 -10.13
N LEU A 9 -4.89 -15.43 -10.33
CA LEU A 9 -4.97 -14.42 -11.38
C LEU A 9 -4.40 -14.98 -12.68
N ILE A 10 -4.79 -14.39 -13.82
CA ILE A 10 -4.39 -14.86 -15.17
C ILE A 10 -2.87 -14.95 -15.34
N HIS A 11 -2.12 -14.06 -14.68
CA HIS A 11 -0.66 -14.00 -14.74
C HIS A 11 0.05 -14.91 -13.72
N GLY A 12 -0.68 -15.81 -13.05
CA GLY A 12 -0.10 -16.82 -12.15
C GLY A 12 0.05 -16.38 -10.68
N THR A 13 -0.25 -15.13 -10.34
CA THR A 13 -0.31 -14.71 -8.93
C THR A 13 -1.46 -15.44 -8.22
N ARG A 14 -1.17 -16.00 -7.04
CA ARG A 14 -2.14 -16.68 -6.20
C ARG A 14 -2.46 -15.83 -4.99
N LEU A 15 -3.71 -15.87 -4.57
CA LEU A 15 -4.25 -15.09 -3.46
C LEU A 15 -4.88 -16.07 -2.48
N ALA A 16 -4.59 -15.93 -1.20
CA ALA A 16 -5.24 -16.70 -0.14
C ALA A 16 -6.16 -15.80 0.68
N PHE A 17 -7.33 -16.31 1.03
CA PHE A 17 -8.35 -15.60 1.79
C PHE A 17 -8.80 -16.42 3.00
N GLU A 18 -8.88 -15.76 4.16
CA GLU A 18 -9.49 -16.30 5.38
C GLU A 18 -10.66 -15.41 5.78
N ASP A 19 -11.84 -15.98 6.04
CA ASP A 19 -13.08 -15.24 6.32
C ASP A 19 -13.39 -14.11 5.31
N GLY A 20 -13.08 -14.36 4.03
CA GLY A 20 -13.26 -13.39 2.94
C GLY A 20 -12.24 -12.23 2.94
N ARG A 21 -11.24 -12.25 3.81
CA ARG A 21 -10.15 -11.27 3.86
C ARG A 21 -8.90 -11.82 3.20
N LEU A 22 -8.24 -11.00 2.39
CA LEU A 22 -6.94 -11.34 1.82
C LEU A 22 -5.92 -11.48 2.94
N VAL A 23 -5.26 -12.64 3.04
CA VAL A 23 -4.23 -12.94 4.04
C VAL A 23 -2.86 -13.20 3.42
N GLU A 24 -2.80 -13.58 2.14
CA GLU A 24 -1.55 -13.85 1.46
C GLU A 24 -1.62 -13.54 -0.04
N VAL A 25 -0.52 -13.03 -0.59
CA VAL A 25 -0.26 -12.86 -2.01
C VAL A 25 1.02 -13.61 -2.36
N VAL A 26 0.92 -14.56 -3.29
CA VAL A 26 2.04 -15.37 -3.77
C VAL A 26 2.26 -15.06 -5.24
N GLY A 27 3.49 -14.70 -5.59
CA GLY A 27 3.92 -14.38 -6.94
C GLY A 27 3.84 -15.58 -7.88
N PRO A 28 3.92 -15.35 -9.20
CA PRO A 28 3.90 -16.41 -10.20
C PRO A 28 5.06 -17.42 -10.05
N ALA A 29 6.19 -17.00 -9.47
CA ALA A 29 7.33 -17.87 -9.19
C ALA A 29 7.17 -18.69 -7.89
N GLY A 30 6.05 -18.51 -7.17
CA GLY A 30 5.76 -19.21 -5.92
C GLY A 30 6.34 -18.52 -4.67
N ASP A 31 6.99 -17.37 -4.82
CA ASP A 31 7.46 -16.52 -3.74
C ASP A 31 6.30 -15.81 -3.03
N VAL A 32 6.28 -15.78 -1.71
CA VAL A 32 5.36 -14.90 -0.98
C VAL A 32 5.75 -13.46 -1.26
N GLN A 33 4.79 -12.65 -1.71
CA GLN A 33 4.99 -11.22 -1.98
C GLN A 33 4.43 -10.35 -0.85
N ALA A 34 3.38 -10.81 -0.19
CA ALA A 34 2.76 -10.11 0.94
C ALA A 34 1.98 -11.07 1.83
N THR A 35 1.99 -10.82 3.13
CA THR A 35 1.13 -11.46 4.14
C THR A 35 0.38 -10.37 4.90
N LEU A 36 -0.91 -10.56 5.12
CA LEU A 36 -1.77 -9.61 5.83
C LEU A 36 -2.34 -10.30 7.08
N ALA A 37 -2.27 -9.61 8.21
CA ALA A 37 -2.86 -10.06 9.46
C ALA A 37 -4.12 -9.27 9.77
N TRP A 38 -5.18 -9.98 10.17
CA TRP A 38 -6.45 -9.43 10.59
C TRP A 38 -6.85 -10.01 11.95
N ASP A 39 -7.51 -9.21 12.78
CA ASP A 39 -8.14 -9.65 14.02
C ASP A 39 -9.59 -9.15 14.06
N ALA A 40 -10.55 -10.08 14.09
CA ALA A 40 -11.98 -9.80 14.04
C ALA A 40 -12.38 -8.78 12.93
N GLY A 41 -11.73 -8.84 11.77
CA GLY A 41 -11.95 -7.93 10.64
C GLY A 41 -11.21 -6.58 10.72
N THR A 42 -10.48 -6.33 11.81
CA THR A 42 -9.56 -5.19 11.97
C THR A 42 -8.20 -5.55 11.39
N PHE A 43 -7.62 -4.66 10.60
CA PHE A 43 -6.28 -4.87 10.04
C PHE A 43 -5.21 -4.71 11.13
N CYS A 44 -4.35 -5.71 11.29
CA CYS A 44 -3.26 -5.74 12.28
C CYS A 44 -1.90 -5.42 11.64
N GLY A 45 -1.70 -5.76 10.38
CA GLY A 45 -0.48 -5.40 9.66
C GLY A 45 -0.32 -6.08 8.31
N LEU A 46 0.59 -5.53 7.52
CA LEU A 46 1.06 -6.07 6.25
C LEU A 46 2.56 -6.35 6.41
N GLU A 47 2.98 -7.53 6.00
CA GLU A 47 4.37 -7.93 5.92
C GLU A 47 4.75 -8.20 4.47
N LEU A 48 5.86 -7.62 4.03
CA LEU A 48 6.52 -7.96 2.78
C LEU A 48 7.84 -8.62 3.11
N PRO A 49 8.12 -9.82 2.57
CA PRO A 49 9.37 -10.50 2.86
C PRO A 49 10.58 -9.72 2.32
N PRO A 50 11.78 -10.01 2.84
CA PRO A 50 13.04 -9.55 2.28
C PRO A 50 13.10 -9.72 0.76
N SER A 51 13.33 -8.62 0.03
CA SER A 51 13.56 -8.68 -1.42
C SER A 51 15.04 -8.46 -1.71
N GLY A 52 15.78 -9.54 -1.94
CA GLY A 52 17.22 -9.51 -2.26
C GLY A 52 18.14 -9.59 -1.03
N GLU A 53 19.43 -9.85 -1.26
CA GLU A 53 20.41 -10.01 -0.19
C GLU A 53 20.54 -8.75 0.69
N GLY A 54 20.59 -8.96 2.00
CA GLY A 54 20.86 -7.91 2.99
C GLY A 54 19.70 -6.94 3.28
N ARG A 55 18.53 -7.11 2.66
CA ARG A 55 17.34 -6.27 2.92
C ARG A 55 16.43 -6.90 3.97
N GLY A 56 15.98 -6.10 4.94
CA GLY A 56 15.01 -6.55 5.93
C GLY A 56 13.60 -6.66 5.36
N ALA A 57 12.74 -7.44 6.03
CA ALA A 57 11.30 -7.43 5.77
C ALA A 57 10.72 -6.02 5.98
N VAL A 58 9.68 -5.68 5.23
CA VAL A 58 8.93 -4.44 5.39
C VAL A 58 7.64 -4.74 6.11
N LEU A 59 7.38 -4.02 7.20
CA LEU A 59 6.13 -4.13 7.97
C LEU A 59 5.39 -2.80 7.93
N VAL A 60 4.11 -2.82 7.57
CA VAL A 60 3.18 -1.72 7.81
C VAL A 60 2.26 -2.15 8.94
N ARG A 61 2.35 -1.50 10.10
CA ARG A 61 1.51 -1.87 11.26
C ARG A 61 0.10 -1.34 11.07
N GLY A 62 -0.89 -2.12 11.49
CA GLY A 62 -2.30 -1.71 11.43
C GLY A 62 -2.69 -0.64 12.45
N GLU A 63 -1.87 -0.46 13.50
CA GLU A 63 -2.02 0.63 14.46
C GLU A 63 -2.03 1.99 13.75
N ARG A 64 -2.94 2.86 14.18
CA ARG A 64 -3.09 4.22 13.71
C ARG A 64 -2.58 5.17 14.78
N LEU A 65 -1.47 5.83 14.49
CA LEU A 65 -0.84 6.78 15.40
C LEU A 65 -1.08 8.23 14.94
N PRO A 66 -1.23 9.19 15.87
CA PRO A 66 -1.25 10.60 15.51
C PRO A 66 0.00 11.00 14.73
N HIS A 67 -0.16 11.75 13.63
CA HIS A 67 0.94 12.18 12.79
C HIS A 67 0.80 13.64 12.36
N VAL A 68 1.87 14.41 12.44
CA VAL A 68 1.84 15.86 12.20
C VAL A 68 1.40 16.21 10.78
N LEU A 69 1.88 15.47 9.77
CA LEU A 69 1.57 15.75 8.37
C LEU A 69 0.28 15.10 7.86
N PHE A 70 -0.12 13.96 8.44
CA PHE A 70 -1.20 13.13 7.89
C PHE A 70 -2.43 13.09 8.80
N GLY A 71 -2.37 13.73 9.98
CA GLY A 71 -3.34 13.57 11.07
C GLY A 71 -3.23 12.21 11.74
N SER A 72 -3.30 11.13 10.96
CA SER A 72 -3.13 9.74 11.39
C SER A 72 -2.28 8.96 10.40
N ALA A 73 -1.40 8.10 10.90
CA ALA A 73 -0.48 7.31 10.08
C ALA A 73 -0.24 5.90 10.63
N HIS A 74 0.17 5.02 9.74
CA HIS A 74 0.74 3.72 10.03
C HIS A 74 2.28 3.81 10.03
N PRO A 75 2.98 3.28 11.05
CA PRO A 75 4.43 3.20 11.00
C PRO A 75 4.86 2.14 9.99
N VAL A 76 5.89 2.48 9.20
CA VAL A 76 6.56 1.56 8.28
C VAL A 76 7.92 1.20 8.84
N ILE A 77 8.15 -0.11 9.02
CA ILE A 77 9.31 -0.69 9.68
C ILE A 77 10.07 -1.53 8.67
N VAL A 78 11.40 -1.42 8.64
CA VAL A 78 12.28 -2.23 7.79
C VAL A 78 13.29 -2.93 8.68
N GLY A 79 13.34 -4.27 8.62
CA GLY A 79 14.28 -5.05 9.44
C GLY A 79 14.18 -4.75 10.94
N GLY A 80 12.97 -4.48 11.44
CA GLY A 80 12.73 -4.15 12.85
C GLY A 80 12.92 -2.68 13.24
N THR A 81 13.37 -1.81 12.32
CA THR A 81 13.54 -0.37 12.59
C THR A 81 12.45 0.46 11.91
N PRO A 82 11.72 1.34 12.63
CA PRO A 82 10.82 2.31 12.00
C PRO A 82 11.60 3.28 11.10
N VAL A 83 11.21 3.40 9.83
CA VAL A 83 11.95 4.21 8.84
C VAL A 83 11.14 5.38 8.28
N THR A 84 9.81 5.25 8.20
CA THR A 84 8.91 6.29 7.69
C THR A 84 7.46 6.05 8.12
N TRP A 85 6.57 6.96 7.75
CA TRP A 85 5.14 6.91 8.02
C TRP A 85 4.36 6.84 6.70
N MET A 86 3.29 6.05 6.72
CA MET A 86 2.29 5.98 5.66
C MET A 86 0.98 6.57 6.18
N GLY A 87 0.32 7.44 5.43
CA GLY A 87 -1.00 7.96 5.81
C GLY A 87 -1.97 6.84 6.12
N ALA A 88 -2.78 7.01 7.17
CA ALA A 88 -3.70 5.96 7.60
C ALA A 88 -4.76 5.67 6.54
N VAL A 89 -5.05 4.39 6.29
CA VAL A 89 -6.09 3.96 5.34
C VAL A 89 -7.03 2.95 5.97
N ASP A 90 -8.27 2.93 5.50
CA ASP A 90 -9.17 1.81 5.75
C ASP A 90 -8.77 0.63 4.87
N TRP A 91 -7.95 -0.27 5.41
CA TRP A 91 -7.50 -1.48 4.73
C TRP A 91 -8.66 -2.41 4.34
N ALA A 92 -9.81 -2.35 5.02
CA ALA A 92 -10.95 -3.17 4.68
C ALA A 92 -11.65 -2.67 3.40
N ARG A 93 -11.57 -1.37 3.11
CA ARG A 93 -12.22 -0.69 1.98
C ARG A 93 -11.38 0.51 1.51
N PRO A 94 -10.17 0.30 0.96
CA PRO A 94 -9.27 1.40 0.65
C PRO A 94 -9.80 2.21 -0.55
N ALA A 95 -10.23 3.45 -0.28
CA ALA A 95 -10.71 4.39 -1.29
C ALA A 95 -9.67 5.44 -1.70
N LEU A 96 -8.53 5.49 -1.00
CA LEU A 96 -7.47 6.47 -1.20
C LEU A 96 -6.11 5.75 -1.28
N ILE A 97 -5.22 6.30 -2.11
CA ILE A 97 -3.81 5.95 -2.11
C ILE A 97 -3.12 6.80 -1.02
N PRO A 98 -2.54 6.17 0.02
CA PRO A 98 -1.92 6.94 1.10
C PRO A 98 -0.62 7.59 0.65
N PRO A 99 -0.31 8.80 1.16
CA PRO A 99 1.04 9.32 1.07
C PRO A 99 2.02 8.49 1.92
N ILE A 100 3.28 8.49 1.51
CA ILE A 100 4.41 8.02 2.31
C ILE A 100 5.35 9.22 2.49
N GLU A 101 5.76 9.49 3.73
CA GLU A 101 6.55 10.69 4.05
C GLU A 101 7.96 10.65 3.45
N HIS A 102 8.64 9.51 3.57
CA HIS A 102 10.01 9.32 3.08
C HIS A 102 10.11 8.02 2.28
N PRO A 103 9.54 7.96 1.05
CA PRO A 103 9.46 6.73 0.27
C PRO A 103 10.83 6.13 -0.07
N ALA A 104 11.86 6.98 -0.21
CA ALA A 104 13.24 6.55 -0.47
C ALA A 104 13.87 5.71 0.68
N ARG A 105 13.26 5.70 1.88
CA ARG A 105 13.73 4.89 3.02
C ARG A 105 13.19 3.46 3.01
N ILE A 106 12.24 3.17 2.12
CA ILE A 106 11.68 1.84 1.94
C ILE A 106 12.49 1.12 0.84
N PRO A 107 12.78 -0.20 0.98
CA PRO A 107 13.42 -0.97 -0.08
C PRO A 107 12.70 -0.83 -1.43
N GLY A 108 13.47 -0.74 -2.52
CA GLY A 108 12.91 -0.68 -3.87
C GLY A 108 11.99 -1.88 -4.15
N GLY A 109 10.85 -1.61 -4.80
CA GLY A 109 9.80 -2.58 -5.08
C GLY A 109 8.71 -2.67 -4.00
N ALA A 110 9.04 -2.46 -2.72
CA ALA A 110 8.06 -2.61 -1.64
C ALA A 110 6.91 -1.61 -1.71
N GLY A 111 7.17 -0.35 -2.13
CA GLY A 111 6.10 0.63 -2.37
C GLY A 111 5.08 0.15 -3.41
N THR A 112 5.56 -0.38 -4.55
CA THR A 112 4.70 -0.97 -5.58
C THR A 112 3.93 -2.17 -5.04
N THR A 113 4.56 -3.04 -4.24
CA THR A 113 3.87 -4.19 -3.64
C THR A 113 2.74 -3.74 -2.70
N ILE A 114 2.97 -2.72 -1.87
CA ILE A 114 1.92 -2.11 -1.03
C ILE A 114 0.77 -1.60 -1.91
N LEU A 115 1.08 -0.88 -2.99
CA LEU A 115 0.06 -0.34 -3.91
C LEU A 115 -0.75 -1.46 -4.59
N ASN A 116 -0.11 -2.55 -5.01
CA ASN A 116 -0.79 -3.71 -5.59
C ASN A 116 -1.74 -4.38 -4.58
N VAL A 117 -1.32 -4.49 -3.31
CA VAL A 117 -2.17 -5.00 -2.24
C VAL A 117 -3.38 -4.08 -2.02
N LEU A 118 -3.18 -2.76 -1.92
CA LEU A 118 -4.27 -1.79 -1.77
C LEU A 118 -5.23 -1.82 -2.96
N ALA A 119 -4.73 -1.90 -4.19
CA ALA A 119 -5.53 -2.04 -5.40
C ALA A 119 -6.39 -3.32 -5.36
N ARG A 120 -5.81 -4.44 -4.92
CA ARG A 120 -6.55 -5.69 -4.77
C ARG A 120 -7.64 -5.57 -3.71
N LEU A 121 -7.33 -5.02 -2.55
CA LEU A 121 -8.30 -4.81 -1.48
C LEU A 121 -9.45 -3.87 -1.91
N ALA A 122 -9.14 -2.79 -2.64
CA ALA A 122 -10.13 -1.88 -3.21
C ALA A 122 -11.09 -2.65 -4.15
N ARG A 123 -10.53 -3.45 -5.05
CA ARG A 123 -11.31 -4.27 -5.99
C ARG A 123 -12.23 -5.27 -5.27
N GLU A 124 -11.75 -5.94 -4.23
CA GLU A 124 -12.58 -6.86 -3.44
C GLU A 124 -13.68 -6.15 -2.66
N ALA A 125 -13.44 -4.91 -2.26
CA ALA A 125 -14.44 -4.06 -1.63
C ALA A 125 -15.44 -3.42 -2.62
N GLY A 126 -15.29 -3.68 -3.92
CA GLY A 126 -16.13 -3.09 -4.98
C GLY A 126 -15.82 -1.61 -5.24
N ILE A 127 -14.62 -1.14 -4.90
CA ILE A 127 -14.18 0.24 -5.13
C ILE A 127 -13.56 0.30 -6.53
N GLU A 128 -14.22 1.03 -7.43
CA GLU A 128 -13.79 1.15 -8.84
C GLU A 128 -12.72 2.22 -9.05
N THR A 129 -12.66 3.23 -8.18
CA THR A 129 -11.74 4.36 -8.31
C THR A 129 -11.14 4.70 -6.96
N VAL A 130 -9.82 4.89 -6.94
CA VAL A 130 -9.08 5.41 -5.79
C VAL A 130 -8.41 6.72 -6.16
N ARG A 131 -8.31 7.63 -5.18
CA ARG A 131 -7.68 8.94 -5.38
C ARG A 131 -6.37 9.03 -4.62
N TYR A 132 -5.40 9.72 -5.20
CA TYR A 132 -4.20 10.11 -4.46
C TYR A 132 -4.50 11.38 -3.66
N ALA A 133 -4.43 11.26 -2.33
CA ALA A 133 -4.74 12.33 -1.38
C ALA A 133 -3.50 12.99 -0.77
N GLY A 134 -2.32 12.68 -1.29
CA GLY A 134 -1.05 13.06 -0.68
C GLY A 134 -0.47 14.39 -1.20
N PRO A 135 0.41 15.04 -0.42
CA PRO A 135 0.99 16.31 -0.79
C PRO A 135 2.16 16.17 -1.79
N TYR A 136 2.57 14.95 -2.15
CA TYR A 136 3.77 14.66 -2.95
C TYR A 136 3.47 13.91 -4.28
N PRO A 137 2.66 14.47 -5.19
CA PRO A 137 2.41 13.86 -6.49
C PRO A 137 3.61 14.09 -7.42
N THR A 138 4.61 13.24 -7.30
CA THR A 138 5.84 13.28 -8.09
C THR A 138 5.73 12.41 -9.34
N SER A 139 6.54 12.67 -10.37
CA SER A 139 6.67 11.80 -11.55
C SER A 139 7.02 10.36 -11.18
N ALA A 140 7.92 10.15 -10.21
CA ALA A 140 8.28 8.82 -9.74
C ALA A 140 7.06 8.07 -9.17
N LEU A 141 6.24 8.75 -8.36
CA LEU A 141 5.00 8.18 -7.85
C LEU A 141 4.02 7.88 -8.98
N TRP A 142 3.83 8.79 -9.94
CA TRP A 142 2.96 8.56 -11.09
C TRP A 142 3.31 7.26 -11.83
N GLN A 143 4.60 7.05 -12.12
CA GLN A 143 5.07 5.84 -12.79
C GLN A 143 4.84 4.58 -11.95
N SER A 144 5.00 4.64 -10.62
CA SER A 144 4.63 3.53 -9.74
C SER A 144 3.12 3.26 -9.74
N LEU A 145 2.28 4.31 -9.79
CA LEU A 145 0.82 4.15 -9.83
C LEU A 145 0.35 3.46 -11.11
N LEU A 146 0.95 3.76 -12.27
CA LEU A 146 0.61 3.12 -13.54
C LEU A 146 0.88 1.61 -13.57
N GLN A 147 1.71 1.10 -12.65
CA GLN A 147 1.97 -0.34 -12.52
C GLN A 147 0.84 -1.06 -11.76
N SER A 148 0.06 -0.31 -10.96
CA SER A 148 -0.96 -0.86 -10.07
C SER A 148 -2.39 -0.45 -10.49
N PHE A 149 -2.53 0.71 -11.14
CA PHE A 149 -3.81 1.35 -11.44
C PHE A 149 -3.90 1.77 -12.91
N ARG A 150 -5.13 1.86 -13.40
CA ARG A 150 -5.45 2.56 -14.65
C ARG A 150 -5.84 3.98 -14.32
N THR A 151 -5.52 4.92 -15.19
CA THR A 151 -5.82 6.35 -15.02
C THR A 151 -6.52 6.89 -16.27
N ASP A 152 -7.40 7.86 -16.06
CA ASP A 152 -8.02 8.70 -17.10
C ASP A 152 -7.33 10.08 -17.23
N GLY A 153 -6.37 10.38 -16.34
CA GLY A 153 -5.59 11.63 -16.35
C GLY A 153 -4.20 11.48 -16.96
N ASP A 154 -3.45 12.59 -16.96
CA ASP A 154 -2.06 12.65 -17.41
C ASP A 154 -1.09 13.08 -16.29
N GLU A 155 0.20 12.80 -16.50
CA GLU A 155 1.26 13.08 -15.53
C GLU A 155 1.40 14.57 -15.21
N ALA A 156 1.19 15.45 -16.20
CA ALA A 156 1.35 16.89 -16.03
C ALA A 156 0.27 17.42 -15.07
N ALA A 157 -0.99 17.00 -15.26
CA ALA A 157 -2.08 17.32 -14.36
C ALA A 157 -1.86 16.77 -12.94
N PHE A 158 -1.34 15.55 -12.83
CA PHE A 158 -1.04 14.93 -11.53
C PHE A 158 0.03 15.70 -10.75
N THR A 159 1.13 16.07 -11.43
CA THR A 159 2.29 16.73 -10.83
C THR A 159 2.13 18.25 -10.67
N ALA A 160 1.14 18.85 -11.34
CA ALA A 160 0.90 20.29 -11.31
C ALA A 160 0.72 20.81 -9.88
N GLY A 161 1.54 21.78 -9.45
CA GLY A 161 1.45 22.37 -8.11
C GLY A 161 1.96 21.48 -6.97
N ALA A 162 2.70 20.39 -7.27
CA ALA A 162 3.22 19.48 -6.25
C ALA A 162 4.05 20.18 -5.16
N LEU A 163 4.92 21.14 -5.54
CA LEU A 163 5.74 21.89 -4.59
C LEU A 163 4.89 22.75 -3.65
N GLU A 164 3.81 23.34 -4.16
CA GLU A 164 2.91 24.16 -3.36
C GLU A 164 2.09 23.31 -2.37
N ARG A 165 1.56 22.17 -2.83
CA ARG A 165 0.87 21.20 -1.97
C ARG A 165 1.79 20.67 -0.86
N ALA A 166 3.03 20.35 -1.22
CA ALA A 166 4.07 19.96 -0.27
C ALA A 166 4.33 21.06 0.78
N ALA A 167 4.41 22.32 0.35
CA ALA A 167 4.66 23.45 1.26
C ALA A 167 3.49 23.74 2.22
N ARG A 168 2.24 23.50 1.79
CA ARG A 168 1.04 23.70 2.63
C ARG A 168 0.64 22.46 3.45
N ALA A 169 1.28 21.31 3.20
CA ALA A 169 0.80 20.00 3.67
C ALA A 169 -0.67 19.76 3.31
N ASP A 170 -1.10 20.23 2.13
CA ASP A 170 -2.48 20.11 1.67
C ASP A 170 -2.80 18.63 1.41
N MET A 171 -3.69 18.09 2.24
CA MET A 171 -4.30 16.77 2.07
C MET A 171 -5.62 16.96 1.32
N THR A 172 -5.71 16.50 0.07
CA THR A 172 -6.95 16.59 -0.70
C THR A 172 -7.78 15.32 -0.47
N PRO A 173 -9.04 15.40 0.01
CA PRO A 173 -9.91 14.24 0.12
C PRO A 173 -10.33 13.63 -1.23
#